data_AF-A0A1S8A707-F1
#
_entry.id   AF-A0A1S8A707-F1
#
_cell.length_a   1.000
_cell.length_b   1.000
_cell.length_c   1.000
_cell.angle_alpha   90.00
_cell.angle_beta   90.00
_cell.angle_gamma   90.00
#
_symmetry.space_group_name_H-M   'P 1'
#
loop_
_entity.id
_entity.type
_entity.pdbx_description
1 polymer ?
#
loop_
_entity_poly.entity_id
_entity_poly.type
_entity_poly.pdbx_seq_one_letter_code
_entity_poly.pdbx_strand_id
1 'polypeptide(L)'
;MESLVPVAALVAGITSHVAFFRVGEHHMYGNKCILASIAGFALSTTVQFHLFQLSANAAVLRTIVIASSYLGGLYSSIVIFRLFFHPLSRFPGPLGCKISSAWFATYLAGRDVFRQLVKLHQEHGNFVQFGSNDLSISHPKAVQAIYDLDSGCSKSNFYDLTRPMVSLQSTRDDAFHSRRRRIWSAAFGNKNLRDYDVRMAPCRGLLIKTIEGSGGLLMAGAGLRKYVNY
;
A
#
# COMPACT_ATOMS: atom_id res chain seq x y z
N MET A 1 14.02 38.03 16.21
CA MET A 1 14.34 36.59 16.35
C MET A 1 13.10 35.71 16.36
N GLU A 2 11.98 36.11 16.97
CA GLU A 2 10.77 35.27 17.03
C GLU A 2 10.12 34.97 15.66
N SER A 3 10.27 35.88 14.69
CA SER A 3 9.75 35.71 13.32
C SER A 3 10.49 34.66 12.48
N LEU A 4 11.70 34.24 12.88
CA LEU A 4 12.52 33.28 12.13
C LEU A 4 12.17 31.82 12.46
N VAL A 5 11.59 31.56 13.63
CA VAL A 5 11.33 30.19 14.10
C VAL A 5 10.33 29.44 13.20
N PRO A 6 9.20 30.04 12.76
CA PRO A 6 8.28 29.36 11.83
C PRO A 6 8.91 29.10 10.46
N VAL A 7 9.75 30.03 9.98
CA VAL A 7 10.48 29.89 8.71
C VAL A 7 11.49 28.74 8.79
N ALA A 8 12.24 28.65 9.89
CA ALA A 8 13.15 27.53 10.13
C ALA A 8 12.40 26.19 10.21
N ALA A 9 11.22 26.17 10.85
CA ALA A 9 10.37 24.98 10.92
C ALA A 9 9.89 24.53 9.52
N LEU A 10 9.50 25.48 8.67
CA LEU A 10 9.12 25.21 7.28
C LEU A 10 10.28 24.61 6.49
N VAL A 11 11.47 25.19 6.58
CA VAL A 11 12.69 24.68 5.91
C VAL A 11 13.06 23.28 6.45
N ALA A 12 12.92 23.05 7.75
CA ALA A 12 13.11 21.74 8.35
C ALA A 12 12.11 20.71 7.78
N GLY A 13 10.84 21.10 7.59
CA GLY A 13 9.83 20.25 6.95
C GLY A 13 10.21 19.86 5.51
N ILE A 14 10.66 20.82 4.71
CA ILE A 14 11.15 20.57 3.35
C ILE A 14 12.37 19.63 3.38
N THR A 15 13.31 19.87 4.30
CA THR A 15 14.52 19.07 4.43
C THR A 15 14.20 17.63 4.84
N SER A 16 13.30 17.43 5.79
CA SER A 16 12.81 16.12 6.20
C SER A 16 12.20 15.35 5.03
N HIS A 17 11.46 16.03 4.15
CA HIS A 17 10.96 15.39 2.92
C HIS A 17 12.11 14.89 2.05
N VAL A 18 13.05 15.77 1.69
CA VAL A 18 14.11 15.47 0.72
C VAL A 18 15.09 14.42 1.26
N ALA A 19 15.46 14.52 2.53
CA ALA A 19 16.48 13.67 3.14
C ALA A 19 15.93 12.32 3.63
N PHE A 20 14.69 12.28 4.14
CA PHE A 20 14.14 11.09 4.78
C PHE A 20 12.95 10.51 4.01
N PHE A 21 11.83 11.24 3.90
CA PHE A 21 10.59 10.67 3.36
C PHE A 21 10.64 10.33 1.87
N ARG A 22 11.56 10.93 1.12
CA ARG A 22 11.80 10.60 -0.30
C ARG A 22 12.60 9.31 -0.47
N VAL A 23 13.41 8.91 0.50
CA VAL A 23 14.39 7.83 0.36
C VAL A 23 13.89 6.59 1.11
N GLY A 24 13.60 5.53 0.36
CA GLY A 24 13.18 4.25 0.92
C GLY A 24 11.68 4.14 1.22
N GLU A 25 11.28 2.99 1.76
CA GLU A 25 9.89 2.69 2.09
C GLU A 25 9.61 2.92 3.57
N HIS A 26 8.70 3.85 3.88
CA HIS A 26 8.38 4.26 5.26
C HIS A 26 7.01 3.81 5.76
N HIS A 27 6.27 2.99 4.99
CA HIS A 27 4.89 2.59 5.28
C HIS A 27 4.73 1.91 6.64
N MET A 28 5.73 1.14 7.09
CA MET A 28 5.70 0.45 8.38
C MET A 28 5.98 1.36 9.59
N TYR A 29 6.50 2.58 9.37
CA TYR A 29 6.86 3.50 10.44
C TYR A 29 5.76 4.51 10.77
N GLY A 30 4.58 4.41 10.14
CA GLY A 30 3.47 5.36 10.32
C GLY A 30 3.11 5.60 11.79
N ASN A 31 2.86 4.55 12.57
CA ASN A 31 2.52 4.68 13.99
C ASN A 31 3.64 5.33 14.80
N LYS A 32 4.91 5.00 14.49
CA LYS A 32 6.07 5.61 15.16
C LYS A 32 6.19 7.10 14.83
N CYS A 33 5.92 7.49 13.59
CA CYS A 33 5.90 8.89 13.17
C CYS A 33 4.81 9.69 13.88
N ILE A 34 3.61 9.11 14.02
CA ILE A 34 2.50 9.73 14.75
C ILE A 34 2.86 9.93 16.23
N LEU A 35 3.36 8.87 16.89
CA LEU A 35 3.77 8.96 18.29
C LEU A 35 4.91 9.95 18.50
N ALA A 36 5.91 9.97 17.61
CA ALA A 36 7.00 10.94 17.65
C ALA A 36 6.50 12.38 17.46
N SER A 37 5.49 12.60 16.62
CA SER A 37 4.90 13.92 16.41
C SER A 37 4.13 14.40 17.64
N ILE A 38 3.37 13.51 18.29
CA ILE A 38 2.65 13.81 19.54
C ILE A 38 3.64 14.13 20.66
N ALA A 39 4.66 13.29 20.83
CA ALA A 39 5.71 13.49 21.83
C ALA A 39 6.49 14.79 21.58
N GLY A 40 6.84 15.08 20.32
CA GLY A 40 7.51 16.32 19.93
C GLY A 40 6.67 17.56 20.20
N PHE A 41 5.36 17.50 19.96
CA PHE A 41 4.43 18.59 20.29
C PHE A 41 4.36 18.84 21.80
N ALA A 42 4.20 17.78 22.60
CA ALA A 42 4.17 17.89 24.06
C ALA A 42 5.50 18.47 24.60
N LEU A 43 6.63 17.93 24.14
CA LEU A 43 7.97 18.38 24.54
C LEU A 43 8.19 19.86 24.19
N SER A 44 7.85 20.28 22.96
CA SER A 44 7.95 21.69 22.53
C SER A 44 7.14 22.61 23.43
N THR A 45 5.92 22.19 23.80
CA THR A 45 5.03 22.99 24.66
C THR A 45 5.61 23.12 26.07
N THR A 46 6.08 22.02 26.66
CA THR A 46 6.73 22.00 27.99
C THR A 46 8.00 22.85 28.02
N VAL A 47 8.84 22.76 26.98
CA VAL A 47 10.04 23.58 26.83
C VAL A 47 9.69 25.07 26.74
N GLN A 48 8.67 25.43 25.96
CA GLN A 48 8.22 26.82 25.85
C GLN A 48 7.65 27.38 27.15
N PHE A 49 6.94 26.55 27.91
CA PHE A 49 6.40 26.93 29.22
C PHE A 49 7.52 27.13 30.25
N HIS A 50 8.46 26.19 30.37
CA HIS A 50 9.47 26.23 31.44
C HIS A 50 10.69 27.11 31.12
N LEU A 51 11.20 27.10 29.88
CA LEU A 51 12.41 27.84 29.54
C LEU A 51 12.13 29.30 29.17
N PHE A 52 11.01 29.56 28.50
CA PHE A 52 10.65 30.91 28.04
C PHE A 52 9.63 31.60 28.96
N GLN A 53 9.20 30.93 30.04
CA GLN A 53 8.26 31.46 31.04
C GLN A 53 6.96 32.02 30.41
N LEU A 54 6.56 31.44 29.28
CA LEU A 54 5.34 31.81 28.58
C LEU A 54 4.13 31.28 29.34
N SER A 55 3.00 31.99 29.26
CA SER A 55 1.73 31.44 29.73
C SER A 55 1.39 30.16 28.97
N ALA A 56 0.67 29.23 29.61
CA ALA A 56 0.34 27.93 29.01
C ALA A 56 -0.34 28.08 27.64
N ASN A 57 -1.27 29.03 27.52
CA ASN A 57 -1.98 29.30 26.26
C ASN A 57 -1.02 29.81 25.17
N ALA A 58 -0.09 30.70 25.51
CA ALA A 58 0.88 31.24 24.56
C ALA A 58 1.87 30.16 24.07
N ALA A 59 2.33 29.28 24.97
CA ALA A 59 3.19 28.14 24.62
C ALA A 59 2.51 27.14 23.67
N VAL A 60 1.22 26.85 23.91
CA VAL A 60 0.42 25.99 23.02
C VAL A 60 0.26 26.64 21.65
N LEU A 61 -0.18 27.90 21.58
CA LEU A 61 -0.39 28.61 20.31
C LEU A 61 0.90 28.69 19.49
N ARG A 62 2.03 29.03 20.12
CA ARG A 62 3.32 29.09 19.45
C ARG A 62 3.78 27.71 18.94
N THR A 63 3.56 26.65 19.71
CA THR A 63 3.84 25.28 19.26
C THR A 63 2.96 24.87 18.07
N ILE A 64 1.67 25.24 18.05
CA ILE A 64 0.77 25.01 16.91
C ILE A 64 1.29 25.72 15.65
N VAL A 65 1.73 26.98 15.75
CA VAL A 65 2.28 27.72 14.61
C VAL A 65 3.54 27.05 14.06
N ILE A 66 4.45 26.62 14.93
CA ILE A 66 5.68 25.92 14.54
C ILE A 66 5.36 24.58 13.87
N ALA A 67 4.49 23.77 14.49
CA ALA A 67 4.06 22.48 13.94
C ALA A 67 3.37 22.65 12.59
N SER A 68 2.47 23.63 12.46
CA SER A 68 1.78 23.93 11.20
C SER A 68 2.74 24.38 10.11
N SER A 69 3.74 25.20 10.46
CA SER A 69 4.78 25.65 9.51
C SER A 69 5.64 24.48 9.02
N TYR A 70 6.04 23.58 9.94
CA TYR A 70 6.76 22.36 9.60
C TYR A 70 5.96 21.44 8.67
N LEU A 71 4.71 21.13 9.04
CA LEU A 71 3.83 20.29 8.23
C LEU A 71 3.54 20.94 6.87
N GLY A 72 3.35 22.26 6.83
CA GLY A 72 3.19 23.03 5.60
C GLY A 72 4.39 22.87 4.65
N GLY A 73 5.61 23.02 5.16
CA GLY A 73 6.84 22.78 4.40
C GLY A 73 6.98 21.34 3.91
N LEU A 74 6.71 20.37 4.79
CA LEU A 74 6.76 18.94 4.48
C LEU A 74 5.79 18.56 3.36
N TYR A 75 4.50 18.87 3.51
CA TYR A 75 3.47 18.48 2.55
C TYR A 75 3.54 19.26 1.24
N SER A 76 3.86 20.56 1.27
CA SER A 76 4.05 21.33 0.03
C SER A 76 5.21 20.76 -0.79
N SER A 77 6.33 20.43 -0.15
CA SER A 77 7.47 19.78 -0.79
C SER A 77 7.10 18.41 -1.41
N ILE A 78 6.32 17.59 -0.69
CA ILE A 78 5.82 16.31 -1.20
C ILE A 78 4.94 16.50 -2.45
N VAL A 79 3.97 17.43 -2.39
CA VAL A 79 3.03 17.67 -3.49
C VAL A 79 3.77 18.18 -4.73
N ILE A 80 4.65 19.17 -4.58
CA ILE A 80 5.45 19.72 -5.68
C ILE A 80 6.32 18.64 -6.30
N PHE A 81 7.00 17.83 -5.47
CA PHE A 81 7.81 16.73 -5.96
C PHE A 81 6.99 15.69 -6.74
N ARG A 82 5.85 15.26 -6.19
CA ARG A 82 4.98 14.26 -6.83
C ARG A 82 4.40 14.71 -8.16
N LEU A 83 4.05 15.99 -8.28
CA LEU A 83 3.45 16.54 -9.49
C LEU A 83 4.47 16.80 -10.60
N PHE A 84 5.68 17.26 -10.27
CA PHE A 84 6.63 17.75 -11.28
C PHE A 84 7.92 16.94 -11.41
N PHE A 85 8.40 16.33 -10.34
CA PHE A 85 9.74 15.72 -10.30
C PHE A 85 9.70 14.20 -10.16
N HIS A 86 8.57 13.63 -9.76
CA HIS A 86 8.43 12.19 -9.59
C HIS A 86 8.48 11.49 -10.95
N PRO A 87 9.21 10.36 -11.10
CA PRO A 87 9.32 9.67 -12.38
C PRO A 87 7.98 9.28 -13.01
N LEU A 88 6.96 9.00 -12.18
CA LEU A 88 5.62 8.65 -12.67
C LEU A 88 4.76 9.85 -13.12
N SER A 89 5.18 11.10 -12.82
CA SER A 89 4.40 12.30 -13.17
C SER A 89 4.15 12.44 -14.68
N ARG A 90 5.04 11.87 -15.50
CA ARG A 90 4.96 11.81 -16.97
C ARG A 90 3.78 10.99 -17.49
N PHE A 91 3.25 10.07 -16.68
CA PHE A 91 2.15 9.23 -17.08
C PHE A 91 0.80 9.94 -16.87
N PRO A 92 -0.18 9.70 -17.76
CA PRO A 92 -1.52 10.25 -17.61
C PRO A 92 -2.26 9.60 -16.44
N GLY A 93 -3.21 10.35 -15.87
CA GLY A 93 -4.07 9.88 -14.78
C GLY A 93 -4.69 11.05 -14.00
N PRO A 94 -5.71 10.78 -13.15
CA PRO A 94 -6.37 11.81 -12.37
C PRO A 94 -5.38 12.55 -11.44
N LEU A 95 -5.50 13.88 -11.33
CA LEU A 95 -4.60 14.69 -10.49
C LEU A 95 -4.58 14.24 -9.02
N GLY A 96 -5.74 13.84 -8.49
CA GLY A 96 -5.83 13.31 -7.12
C GLY A 96 -4.96 12.07 -6.91
N CYS A 97 -4.89 11.17 -7.91
CA CYS A 97 -4.03 9.97 -7.87
C CYS A 97 -2.54 10.33 -7.90
N LYS A 98 -2.15 11.41 -8.59
CA LYS A 98 -0.75 11.89 -8.61
C LYS A 98 -0.31 12.38 -7.22
N ILE A 99 -1.21 13.02 -6.49
CA ILE A 99 -0.93 13.61 -5.17
C ILE A 99 -0.97 12.56 -4.06
N SER A 100 -2.01 11.74 -4.02
CA SER A 100 -2.24 10.79 -2.93
C SER A 100 -2.97 9.53 -3.38
N SER A 101 -2.47 8.36 -2.95
CA SER A 101 -3.15 7.08 -3.17
C SER A 101 -4.48 6.99 -2.41
N ALA A 102 -4.69 7.81 -1.37
CA ALA A 102 -5.97 7.86 -0.64
C ALA A 102 -7.13 8.39 -1.50
N TRP A 103 -6.83 9.26 -2.47
CA TRP A 103 -7.84 9.78 -3.39
C TRP A 103 -8.52 8.64 -4.13
N PHE A 104 -7.73 7.70 -4.66
CA PHE A 104 -8.26 6.57 -5.40
C PHE A 104 -9.10 5.65 -4.49
N ALA A 105 -8.66 5.41 -3.25
CA ALA A 105 -9.45 4.65 -2.28
C ALA A 105 -10.82 5.30 -2.00
N THR A 106 -10.87 6.63 -1.86
CA THR A 106 -12.13 7.35 -1.65
C THR A 106 -13.00 7.40 -2.91
N TYR A 107 -12.39 7.58 -4.09
CA TYR A 107 -13.08 7.58 -5.38
C TYR A 107 -13.73 6.23 -5.67
N LEU A 108 -13.11 5.15 -5.19
CA LEU A 108 -13.56 3.78 -5.35
C LEU A 108 -14.53 3.30 -4.26
N ALA A 109 -14.78 4.09 -3.23
CA ALA A 109 -15.69 3.70 -2.16
C ALA A 109 -17.08 3.37 -2.74
N GLY A 110 -17.52 2.12 -2.57
CA GLY A 110 -18.78 1.62 -3.11
C GLY A 110 -18.80 1.37 -4.63
N ARG A 111 -17.66 1.41 -5.32
CA ARG A 111 -17.55 1.17 -6.77
C ARG A 111 -16.72 -0.07 -7.06
N ASP A 112 -16.97 -0.66 -8.23
CA ASP A 112 -16.15 -1.73 -8.79
C ASP A 112 -14.81 -1.16 -9.30
N VAL A 113 -13.75 -1.47 -8.56
CA VAL A 113 -12.38 -1.03 -8.82
C VAL A 113 -11.90 -1.41 -10.21
N PHE A 114 -12.16 -2.65 -10.62
CA PHE A 114 -11.71 -3.16 -11.89
C PHE A 114 -12.35 -2.38 -13.05
N ARG A 115 -13.66 -2.16 -12.99
CA ARG A 115 -14.37 -1.40 -14.04
C ARG A 115 -13.88 0.04 -14.13
N GLN A 116 -13.58 0.69 -13.01
CA GLN A 116 -13.05 2.05 -13.02
C GLN A 116 -11.64 2.11 -13.63
N LEU A 117 -10.79 1.14 -13.30
CA LEU A 117 -9.44 1.06 -13.87
C LEU A 117 -9.47 0.77 -15.38
N VAL A 118 -10.39 -0.09 -15.84
CA VAL A 118 -10.63 -0.32 -17.28
C VAL A 118 -11.04 0.97 -17.98
N LYS A 119 -11.95 1.76 -17.41
CA LYS A 119 -12.34 3.06 -17.98
C LYS A 119 -11.16 4.02 -18.08
N LEU A 120 -10.34 4.11 -17.03
CA LEU A 120 -9.13 4.94 -17.07
C LEU A 120 -8.16 4.48 -18.15
N HIS A 121 -7.99 3.18 -18.37
CA HIS A 121 -7.18 2.66 -19.47
C HIS A 121 -7.78 2.94 -20.85
N GLN A 122 -9.11 3.00 -20.98
CA GLN A 122 -9.79 3.42 -22.21
C GLN A 122 -9.55 4.91 -22.50
N GLU A 123 -9.52 5.76 -21.47
CA GLU A 123 -9.33 7.22 -21.59
C GLU A 123 -7.87 7.64 -21.77
N HIS A 124 -6.95 7.01 -21.05
CA HIS A 124 -5.55 7.43 -20.94
C HIS A 124 -4.57 6.46 -21.62
N GLY A 125 -5.05 5.33 -22.12
CA GLY A 125 -4.25 4.32 -22.82
C GLY A 125 -3.58 3.32 -21.90
N ASN A 126 -2.47 2.73 -22.36
CA ASN A 126 -1.91 1.53 -21.75
C ASN A 126 -1.19 1.75 -20.41
N PHE A 127 -0.86 2.99 -20.06
CA PHE A 127 -0.09 3.34 -18.86
C PHE A 127 -0.83 4.41 -18.09
N VAL A 128 -1.32 4.09 -16.90
CA VAL A 128 -2.14 4.99 -16.09
C VAL A 128 -1.61 5.08 -14.69
N GLN A 129 -1.29 6.29 -14.25
CA GLN A 129 -0.94 6.54 -12.85
C GLN A 129 -2.22 6.51 -12.01
N PHE A 130 -2.38 5.47 -11.18
CA PHE A 130 -3.58 5.27 -10.35
C PHE A 130 -3.33 5.53 -8.85
N GLY A 131 -2.08 5.70 -8.45
CA GLY A 131 -1.68 6.12 -7.11
C GLY A 131 -0.41 6.97 -7.14
N SER A 132 -0.06 7.53 -5.99
CA SER A 132 1.08 8.45 -5.89
C SER A 132 2.40 7.80 -6.32
N ASN A 133 2.54 6.51 -6.02
CA ASN A 133 3.69 5.67 -6.40
C ASN A 133 3.26 4.45 -7.23
N ASP A 134 2.03 4.44 -7.76
CA ASP A 134 1.42 3.25 -8.36
C ASP A 134 1.06 3.50 -9.83
N LEU A 135 1.57 2.62 -10.71
CA LEU A 135 1.35 2.66 -12.15
C LEU A 135 0.63 1.38 -12.58
N SER A 136 -0.50 1.55 -13.27
CA SER A 136 -1.25 0.47 -13.88
C SER A 136 -0.85 0.35 -15.35
N ILE A 137 -0.60 -0.89 -15.78
CA ILE A 137 -0.05 -1.17 -17.11
C ILE A 137 -0.91 -2.26 -17.77
N SER A 138 -1.49 -1.96 -18.92
CA SER A 138 -2.27 -2.90 -19.73
C SER A 138 -1.55 -3.35 -21.01
N HIS A 139 -0.25 -3.07 -21.12
CA HIS A 139 0.55 -3.41 -22.30
C HIS A 139 0.98 -4.89 -22.29
N PRO A 140 0.82 -5.65 -23.39
CA PRO A 140 1.10 -7.10 -23.40
C PRO A 140 2.56 -7.45 -23.06
N LYS A 141 3.53 -6.61 -23.48
CA LYS A 141 4.95 -6.80 -23.14
C LYS A 141 5.30 -6.54 -21.66
N ALA A 142 4.38 -5.98 -20.88
CA ALA A 142 4.65 -5.65 -19.47
C ALA A 142 4.80 -6.91 -18.60
N VAL A 143 4.08 -7.98 -18.93
CA VAL A 143 4.16 -9.25 -18.19
C VAL A 143 5.59 -9.76 -18.19
N GLN A 144 6.20 -9.83 -19.38
CA GLN A 144 7.59 -10.25 -19.52
C GLN A 144 8.54 -9.28 -18.79
N ALA A 145 8.40 -7.97 -19.03
CA ALA A 145 9.28 -6.98 -18.43
C ALA A 145 9.24 -6.94 -16.88
N ILE A 146 8.12 -7.32 -16.25
CA ILE A 146 7.94 -7.30 -14.78
C ILE A 146 8.26 -8.66 -14.15
N TYR A 147 7.83 -9.74 -14.78
CA TYR A 147 7.90 -11.09 -14.20
C TYR A 147 9.06 -11.94 -14.71
N ASP A 148 9.88 -11.44 -15.64
CA ASP A 148 11.13 -12.11 -16.01
C ASP A 148 12.10 -12.20 -14.82
N LEU A 149 12.95 -13.22 -14.84
CA LEU A 149 13.94 -13.49 -13.79
C LEU A 149 14.91 -12.32 -13.59
N ASP A 150 15.18 -11.56 -14.65
CA ASP A 150 16.14 -10.44 -14.66
C ASP A 150 15.46 -9.06 -14.57
N SER A 151 14.15 -8.99 -14.29
CA SER A 151 13.38 -7.74 -14.30
C SER A 151 13.80 -6.73 -13.23
N GLY A 152 14.57 -7.16 -12.22
CA GLY A 152 14.91 -6.37 -11.03
C GLY A 152 13.68 -5.94 -10.21
N CYS A 153 12.48 -6.39 -10.57
CA CYS A 153 11.23 -6.00 -9.93
C CYS A 153 10.97 -6.91 -8.73
N SER A 154 10.76 -6.29 -7.57
CA SER A 154 10.34 -6.99 -6.35
C SER A 154 8.86 -6.76 -6.09
N LYS A 155 8.26 -7.63 -5.28
CA LYS A 155 6.87 -7.44 -4.83
C LYS A 155 6.74 -6.11 -4.09
N SER A 156 5.62 -5.42 -4.30
CA SER A 156 5.31 -4.13 -3.67
C SER A 156 5.10 -4.23 -2.16
N ASN A 157 5.19 -3.08 -1.47
CA ASN A 157 4.87 -2.90 -0.06
C ASN A 157 3.44 -3.30 0.34
N PHE A 158 2.53 -3.43 -0.64
CA PHE A 158 1.20 -3.99 -0.43
C PHE A 158 1.24 -5.36 0.27
N TYR A 159 2.26 -6.18 -0.02
CA TYR A 159 2.38 -7.50 0.60
C TYR A 159 2.83 -7.46 2.07
N ASP A 160 3.26 -6.32 2.60
CA ASP A 160 3.59 -6.18 4.03
C ASP A 160 2.33 -5.98 4.91
N LEU A 161 1.14 -5.80 4.32
CA LEU A 161 -0.12 -5.64 5.05
C LEU A 161 -0.46 -6.81 5.97
N THR A 162 0.03 -8.02 5.65
CA THR A 162 -0.23 -9.22 6.44
C THR A 162 0.81 -9.45 7.54
N ARG A 163 1.80 -8.57 7.71
CA ARG A 163 2.82 -8.76 8.75
C ARG A 163 2.22 -8.83 10.17
N PRO A 164 2.78 -9.66 11.06
CA PRO A 164 3.99 -10.48 10.87
C PRO A 164 3.76 -11.81 10.13
N MET A 165 2.53 -12.10 9.69
CA MET A 165 2.20 -13.33 8.97
C MET A 165 2.70 -13.25 7.51
N VAL A 166 3.83 -13.92 7.25
CA VAL A 166 4.45 -13.95 5.92
C VAL A 166 4.30 -15.35 5.30
N SER A 167 3.46 -15.43 4.27
CA SER A 167 3.27 -16.64 3.45
C SER A 167 4.30 -16.72 2.32
N LEU A 168 4.38 -17.88 1.67
CA LEU A 168 5.23 -18.02 0.47
C LEU A 168 4.82 -17.01 -0.62
N GLN A 169 3.52 -16.73 -0.77
CA GLN A 169 3.08 -15.80 -1.81
C GLN A 169 3.29 -14.33 -1.44
N SER A 170 3.32 -13.99 -0.15
CA SER A 170 3.46 -12.60 0.31
C SER A 170 4.90 -12.20 0.63
N THR A 171 5.84 -13.15 0.79
CA THR A 171 7.23 -12.77 1.05
C THR A 171 7.82 -11.93 -0.09
N ARG A 172 8.52 -10.87 0.31
CA ARG A 172 9.31 -9.97 -0.55
C ARG A 172 10.82 -10.30 -0.50
N ASP A 173 11.23 -11.18 0.42
CA ASP A 173 12.60 -11.72 0.48
C ASP A 173 12.72 -12.92 -0.48
N ASP A 174 13.53 -12.75 -1.53
CA ASP A 174 13.74 -13.73 -2.59
C ASP A 174 14.50 -14.97 -2.11
N ALA A 175 15.43 -14.83 -1.17
CA ALA A 175 16.18 -15.96 -0.61
C ALA A 175 15.26 -16.84 0.23
N PHE A 176 14.44 -16.21 1.09
CA PHE A 176 13.41 -16.92 1.85
C PHE A 176 12.35 -17.54 0.93
N HIS A 177 11.91 -16.81 -0.09
CA HIS A 177 10.98 -17.29 -1.10
C HIS A 177 11.50 -18.55 -1.80
N SER A 178 12.74 -18.50 -2.33
CA SER A 178 13.38 -19.61 -3.04
C SER A 178 13.48 -20.86 -2.17
N ARG A 179 13.94 -20.71 -0.92
CA ARG A 179 14.05 -21.83 0.04
C ARG A 179 12.70 -22.51 0.29
N ARG A 180 11.65 -21.73 0.55
CA ARG A 180 10.30 -22.28 0.79
C ARG A 180 9.67 -22.83 -0.49
N ARG A 181 9.90 -22.20 -1.64
CA ARG A 181 9.37 -22.63 -2.93
C ARG A 181 9.88 -24.01 -3.31
N ARG A 182 11.11 -24.37 -2.97
CA ARG A 182 11.66 -25.72 -3.22
C ARG A 182 10.86 -26.82 -2.52
N ILE A 183 10.49 -26.61 -1.26
CA ILE A 183 9.68 -27.56 -0.47
C ILE A 183 8.28 -27.68 -1.09
N TRP A 184 7.65 -26.55 -1.40
CA TRP A 184 6.34 -26.52 -2.06
C TRP A 184 6.37 -27.21 -3.43
N SER A 185 7.43 -27.01 -4.22
CA SER A 185 7.55 -27.64 -5.54
C SER A 185 7.60 -29.17 -5.45
N ALA A 186 8.23 -29.71 -4.41
CA ALA A 186 8.22 -31.16 -4.16
C ALA A 186 6.81 -31.66 -3.80
N ALA A 187 6.07 -30.93 -2.96
CA ALA A 187 4.70 -31.27 -2.60
C ALA A 187 3.75 -31.31 -3.82
N PHE A 188 3.94 -30.38 -4.77
CA PHE A 188 3.19 -30.35 -6.05
C PHE A 188 3.87 -31.14 -7.19
N GLY A 189 4.78 -32.05 -6.87
CA GLY A 189 5.40 -32.94 -7.86
C GLY A 189 4.42 -34.00 -8.37
N ASN A 190 4.61 -34.47 -9.60
CA ASN A 190 3.73 -35.44 -10.28
C ASN A 190 3.37 -36.67 -9.42
N LYS A 191 4.32 -37.21 -8.65
CA LYS A 191 4.09 -38.35 -7.76
C LYS A 191 3.05 -38.03 -6.68
N ASN A 192 3.22 -36.89 -6.00
CA ASN A 192 2.34 -36.46 -4.91
C ASN A 192 0.98 -36.02 -5.44
N LEU A 193 0.92 -35.39 -6.62
CA LEU A 193 -0.34 -35.04 -7.26
C LEU A 193 -1.21 -36.27 -7.58
N ARG A 194 -0.60 -37.37 -8.03
CA ARG A 194 -1.32 -38.63 -8.25
C ARG A 194 -1.84 -39.24 -6.95
N ASP A 195 -1.04 -39.22 -5.89
CA ASP A 195 -1.49 -39.64 -4.56
C ASP A 195 -2.67 -38.79 -4.06
N TYR A 196 -2.59 -37.47 -4.24
CA TYR A 196 -3.67 -36.57 -3.87
C TYR A 196 -4.96 -36.82 -4.65
N ASP A 197 -4.90 -37.13 -5.95
CA ASP A 197 -6.11 -37.43 -6.73
C ASP A 197 -6.85 -38.67 -6.20
N VAL A 198 -6.12 -39.73 -5.84
CA VAL A 198 -6.71 -40.92 -5.20
C VAL A 198 -7.37 -40.56 -3.88
N ARG A 199 -6.72 -39.72 -3.06
CA ARG A 199 -7.26 -39.27 -1.76
C ARG A 199 -8.43 -38.30 -1.90
N MET A 200 -8.49 -37.51 -2.98
CA MET A 200 -9.57 -36.57 -3.27
C MET A 200 -10.77 -37.22 -3.97
N ALA A 201 -10.61 -38.41 -4.57
CA ALA A 201 -11.67 -39.09 -5.29
C ALA A 201 -12.95 -39.32 -4.45
N PRO A 202 -12.90 -39.74 -3.16
CA PRO A 202 -14.09 -39.88 -2.34
C PRO A 202 -14.78 -38.54 -2.06
N CYS A 203 -14.02 -37.48 -1.78
CA CYS A 203 -14.56 -36.14 -1.54
C CYS A 203 -15.24 -35.58 -2.80
N ARG A 204 -14.61 -35.78 -3.97
CA ARG A 204 -15.18 -35.41 -5.28
C ARG A 204 -16.47 -36.19 -5.56
N GLY A 205 -16.48 -37.49 -5.29
CA GLY A 205 -17.68 -38.32 -5.44
C GLY A 205 -18.82 -37.88 -4.54
N LEU A 206 -18.53 -37.56 -3.27
CA LEU A 206 -19.51 -37.03 -2.33
C LEU A 206 -20.07 -35.68 -2.80
N LEU A 207 -19.21 -34.78 -3.28
CA LEU A 207 -19.63 -33.49 -3.81
C LEU A 207 -20.57 -33.65 -5.00
N ILE A 208 -20.20 -34.47 -5.99
CA ILE A 208 -21.02 -34.73 -7.19
C ILE A 208 -22.38 -35.34 -6.79
N LYS A 209 -22.38 -36.38 -5.94
CA LYS A 209 -23.61 -37.01 -5.46
C LYS A 209 -24.53 -36.02 -4.73
N THR A 210 -23.96 -35.10 -3.96
CA THR A 210 -24.72 -34.07 -3.26
C THR A 210 -25.34 -33.07 -4.23
N ILE A 211 -24.60 -32.66 -5.27
CA ILE A 211 -25.10 -31.76 -6.33
C ILE A 211 -26.23 -32.43 -7.11
N GLU A 212 -26.05 -33.67 -7.54
CA GLU A 212 -27.06 -34.45 -8.27
C GLU A 212 -28.31 -34.70 -7.42
N GLY A 213 -28.13 -35.10 -6.16
CA GLY A 213 -29.24 -35.32 -5.22
C GLY A 213 -30.03 -34.06 -4.88
N SER A 214 -29.46 -32.88 -5.10
CA SER A 214 -30.17 -31.60 -4.98
C SER A 214 -30.92 -31.16 -6.25
N GLY A 215 -30.90 -31.97 -7.31
CA GLY A 215 -31.51 -31.61 -8.60
C GLY A 215 -30.91 -30.36 -9.23
N GLY A 216 -29.65 -30.04 -8.92
CA GLY A 216 -29.00 -28.80 -9.34
C GLY A 216 -29.42 -27.54 -8.57
N LEU A 217 -30.35 -27.61 -7.60
CA LEU A 217 -30.73 -26.43 -6.80
C LEU A 217 -29.56 -25.82 -6.03
N LEU A 218 -28.57 -26.63 -5.61
CA LEU A 218 -27.36 -26.12 -4.95
C LEU A 218 -26.53 -25.18 -5.84
N MET A 219 -26.63 -25.32 -7.16
CA MET A 219 -25.98 -24.46 -8.16
C MET A 219 -26.78 -23.18 -8.45
N ALA A 220 -28.09 -23.17 -8.17
CA ALA A 220 -29.01 -22.10 -8.57
C ALA A 220 -29.07 -20.91 -7.60
N GLY A 221 -28.50 -21.01 -6.40
CA GLY A 221 -28.37 -19.87 -5.48
C GLY A 221 -28.25 -20.28 -4.02
N ALA A 222 -27.29 -19.67 -3.32
CA ALA A 222 -27.04 -19.74 -1.87
C ALA A 222 -26.64 -21.11 -1.25
N GLY A 223 -26.94 -22.25 -1.87
CA GLY A 223 -26.70 -23.58 -1.27
C GLY A 223 -25.22 -23.99 -1.14
N LEU A 224 -24.40 -23.72 -2.16
CA LEU A 224 -22.97 -24.11 -2.18
C LEU A 224 -22.12 -23.43 -1.10
N ARG A 225 -22.48 -22.23 -0.63
CA ARG A 225 -21.75 -21.52 0.44
C ARG A 225 -21.72 -22.29 1.76
N LYS A 226 -22.70 -23.17 2.01
CA LYS A 226 -22.75 -23.99 3.23
C LYS A 226 -21.76 -25.17 3.19
N TYR A 227 -21.32 -25.57 2.00
CA TYR A 227 -20.44 -26.73 1.78
C TYR A 227 -19.02 -26.33 1.36
N VAL A 228 -18.84 -25.11 0.87
CA VAL A 228 -17.54 -24.50 0.60
C VAL A 228 -17.21 -23.58 1.78
N ASN A 229 -16.58 -24.14 2.82
CA ASN A 229 -16.04 -23.35 3.92
C ASN A 229 -14.96 -22.41 3.35
N TYR A 230 -15.20 -21.10 3.46
CA TYR A 230 -14.15 -20.09 3.46
C TYR A 230 -13.70 -19.84 4.90
#